data_AF-A0A8J8PGX0-F1
#
_entry.id   AF-A0A8J8PGX0-F1
#
_cell.length_a   1.000
_cell.length_b   1.000
_cell.length_c   1.000
_cell.angle_alpha   90.00
_cell.angle_beta   90.00
_cell.angle_gamma   90.00
#
_symmetry.space_group_name_H-M   'P 1'
#
loop_
_entity.id
_entity.type
_entity.pdbx_description
1 polymer ?
#
loop_
_entity_poly.entity_id
_entity_poly.type
_entity_poly.pdbx_seq_one_letter_code
_entity_poly.pdbx_strand_id
1 'polypeptide(L)'
;MSSTTVSEFIIIIAVLLIGLVAFTFTQALVVPQYAFNSALQLAKSLASTIYIDLSPPESSSNGYVFLSYIYSPSYSGNFSVIVFTVPVSELPSVSGLTPTQLSQYSITLPNDNGKPAKLVTLPAVYDLNGRQLTGSIQAYSIPSNTTFQITINVQQNYAVVLWVIYNSGGYYFRIGYTYEG
;
A
#
# COMPACT_ATOMS: atom_id res chain seq x y z
N MET A 1 3.01 44.34 48.57
CA MET A 1 3.26 44.40 47.12
C MET A 1 3.92 43.14 46.56
N SER A 2 4.63 42.31 47.35
CA SER A 2 5.28 41.08 46.87
C SER A 2 4.34 39.89 46.61
N SER A 3 3.24 39.74 47.37
CA SER A 3 2.32 38.60 47.25
C SER A 3 1.53 38.58 45.92
N THR A 4 1.13 39.75 45.41
CA THR A 4 0.38 39.87 44.16
C THR A 4 1.27 39.50 42.96
N THR A 5 2.51 39.97 42.94
CA THR A 5 3.49 39.68 41.88
C THR A 5 3.82 38.19 41.78
N VAL A 6 3.96 37.50 42.92
CA VAL A 6 4.19 36.04 42.94
C VAL A 6 2.97 35.29 42.42
N SER A 7 1.76 35.70 42.81
CA SER A 7 0.51 35.09 42.31
C SER A 7 0.33 35.28 40.81
N GLU A 8 0.59 36.48 40.28
CA GLU A 8 0.52 36.77 38.84
C GLU A 8 1.53 35.94 38.05
N PHE A 9 2.76 35.81 38.56
CA PHE A 9 3.80 35.00 37.93
C PHE A 9 3.43 33.50 37.88
N ILE A 10 2.84 32.96 38.96
CA ILE A 10 2.34 31.59 39.00
C ILE A 10 1.22 31.38 37.96
N ILE A 11 0.29 32.34 37.84
CA ILE A 11 -0.79 32.28 36.85
C ILE A 11 -0.23 32.30 35.43
N ILE A 12 0.76 33.16 35.13
CA ILE A 12 1.41 33.22 33.82
C ILE A 12 2.04 31.87 33.45
N ILE A 13 2.76 31.25 34.40
CA ILE A 13 3.36 29.93 34.18
C ILE A 13 2.26 28.88 33.93
N ALA A 14 1.21 28.87 34.73
CA ALA A 14 0.10 27.92 34.58
C ALA A 14 -0.58 28.05 33.21
N VAL A 15 -0.86 29.28 32.77
CA VAL A 15 -1.44 29.55 31.45
C VAL A 15 -0.50 29.11 30.32
N LEU A 16 0.80 29.34 30.45
CA LEU A 16 1.79 28.94 29.44
C LEU A 16 1.89 27.41 29.32
N LEU A 17 1.87 26.69 30.45
CA LEU A 17 1.87 25.22 30.46
C LEU A 17 0.59 24.66 29.83
N ILE A 18 -0.57 25.20 30.18
CA ILE A 18 -1.86 24.78 29.60
C ILE A 18 -1.88 25.07 28.09
N GLY A 19 -1.42 26.24 27.67
CA GLY A 19 -1.31 26.61 26.26
C GLY A 19 -0.39 25.66 25.48
N LEU A 20 0.75 25.29 26.06
CA LEU A 20 1.68 24.33 25.45
C LEU A 20 1.06 22.95 25.30
N VAL A 21 0.35 22.45 26.33
CA VAL A 21 -0.33 21.15 26.29
C VAL A 21 -1.46 21.14 25.25
N ALA A 22 -2.28 22.19 25.21
CA ALA A 22 -3.34 22.31 24.22
C ALA A 22 -2.78 22.36 22.79
N PHE A 23 -1.67 23.08 22.59
CA PHE A 23 -1.01 23.17 21.30
C PHE A 23 -0.41 21.84 20.85
N THR A 24 0.33 21.14 21.72
CA THR A 24 0.93 19.84 21.39
C THR A 24 -0.16 18.79 21.13
N PHE A 25 -1.24 18.81 21.90
CA PHE A 25 -2.39 17.94 21.66
C PHE A 25 -3.05 18.20 20.30
N THR A 26 -3.26 19.47 19.95
CA THR A 26 -3.84 19.84 18.65
C THR A 26 -2.95 19.39 17.50
N GLN A 27 -1.63 19.61 17.61
CA GLN A 27 -0.67 19.19 16.59
C GLN A 27 -0.62 17.66 16.44
N ALA A 28 -0.68 16.92 17.55
CA ALA A 28 -0.71 15.46 17.53
C ALA A 28 -1.92 14.88 16.79
N LEU A 29 -3.04 15.61 16.74
CA LEU A 29 -4.24 15.19 16.00
C LEU A 29 -4.23 15.66 14.53
N VAL A 30 -3.85 16.90 14.28
CA VAL A 30 -3.98 17.52 12.95
C VAL A 30 -2.86 17.07 12.01
N VAL A 31 -1.62 16.97 12.50
CA VAL A 31 -0.45 16.67 11.65
C VAL A 31 -0.57 15.28 10.99
N PRO A 32 -0.93 14.18 11.69
CA PRO A 32 -1.08 12.89 11.04
C PRO A 32 -2.19 12.87 9.98
N GLN A 33 -3.31 13.55 10.24
CA GLN A 33 -4.42 13.60 9.29
C GLN A 33 -4.05 14.38 8.02
N TYR A 34 -3.34 15.50 8.17
CA TYR A 34 -2.82 16.25 7.03
C TYR A 34 -1.80 15.43 6.21
N ALA A 35 -0.86 14.75 6.89
CA ALA A 35 0.13 13.89 6.25
C ALA A 35 -0.54 12.75 5.47
N PHE A 36 -1.53 12.08 6.05
CA PHE A 36 -2.30 11.04 5.40
C PHE A 36 -3.04 11.56 4.17
N ASN A 37 -3.75 12.68 4.28
CA ASN A 37 -4.51 13.27 3.16
C ASN A 37 -3.60 13.69 2.00
N SER A 38 -2.43 14.26 2.31
CA SER A 38 -1.43 14.60 1.30
C SER A 38 -0.90 13.34 0.58
N ALA A 39 -0.53 12.31 1.34
CA ALA A 39 -0.09 11.03 0.80
C ALA A 39 -1.17 10.36 -0.06
N LEU A 40 -2.43 10.42 0.36
CA LEU A 40 -3.58 9.92 -0.38
C LEU A 40 -3.79 10.67 -1.70
N GLN A 41 -3.64 12.00 -1.72
CA GLN A 41 -3.76 12.79 -2.94
C GLN A 41 -2.66 12.46 -3.96
N LEU A 42 -1.43 12.23 -3.49
CA LEU A 42 -0.33 11.75 -4.34
C LEU A 42 -0.63 10.36 -4.90
N ALA A 43 -1.13 9.44 -4.06
CA ALA A 43 -1.52 8.11 -4.49
C ALA A 43 -2.64 8.14 -5.56
N LYS A 44 -3.64 9.01 -5.39
CA LYS A 44 -4.70 9.24 -6.40
C LYS A 44 -4.16 9.76 -7.73
N SER A 45 -3.27 10.75 -7.66
CA SER A 45 -2.63 11.31 -8.85
C SER A 45 -1.86 10.22 -9.60
N LEU A 46 -1.05 9.44 -8.88
CA LEU A 46 -0.28 8.34 -9.46
C LEU A 46 -1.20 7.29 -10.09
N ALA A 47 -2.22 6.83 -9.36
CA ALA A 47 -3.20 5.84 -9.82
C ALA A 47 -3.87 6.22 -11.15
N SER A 48 -4.06 7.50 -11.42
CA SER A 48 -4.66 7.97 -12.69
C SER A 48 -3.74 7.83 -13.91
N THR A 49 -2.46 7.52 -13.69
CA THR A 49 -1.42 7.49 -14.74
C THR A 49 -0.72 6.14 -14.89
N ILE A 50 -1.02 5.18 -14.02
CA ILE A 50 -0.41 3.84 -14.09
C ILE A 50 -1.13 2.95 -15.10
N TYR A 51 -0.40 2.00 -15.66
CA TYR A 51 -0.96 0.89 -16.42
C TYR A 51 -0.39 -0.42 -15.86
N ILE A 52 -1.27 -1.40 -15.63
CA ILE A 52 -0.91 -2.69 -15.04
C ILE A 52 -1.32 -3.77 -16.03
N ASP A 53 -0.36 -4.58 -16.44
CA ASP A 53 -0.57 -5.71 -17.33
C ASP A 53 -0.31 -7.02 -16.61
N LEU A 54 -1.12 -8.03 -16.90
CA LEU A 54 -0.96 -9.39 -16.41
C LEU A 54 -1.26 -10.31 -17.57
N SER A 55 -0.27 -11.12 -17.98
CA SER A 55 -0.44 -12.04 -19.10
C SER A 55 -1.36 -13.20 -18.72
N PRO A 56 -1.96 -13.89 -19.72
CA PRO A 56 -2.53 -15.20 -19.50
C PRO A 56 -1.52 -16.17 -18.86
N PRO A 57 -1.99 -17.20 -18.12
CA PRO A 57 -1.11 -18.15 -17.46
C PRO A 57 -0.40 -19.08 -18.44
N GLU A 58 0.88 -19.31 -18.20
CA GLU A 58 1.64 -20.42 -18.78
C GLU A 58 1.75 -21.57 -17.76
N SER A 59 1.54 -22.80 -18.22
CA SER A 59 1.69 -23.98 -17.38
C SER A 59 3.18 -24.29 -17.14
N SER A 60 3.56 -24.49 -15.89
CA SER A 60 4.90 -24.88 -15.46
C SER A 60 4.85 -26.09 -14.53
N SER A 61 5.98 -26.75 -14.28
CA SER A 61 6.07 -27.88 -13.35
C SER A 61 5.74 -27.50 -11.90
N ASN A 62 5.83 -26.21 -11.55
CA ASN A 62 5.61 -25.68 -10.21
C ASN A 62 4.31 -24.85 -10.06
N GLY A 63 3.36 -24.98 -11.00
CA GLY A 63 2.10 -24.25 -11.03
C GLY A 63 1.93 -23.41 -12.28
N TYR A 64 1.22 -22.29 -12.16
CA TYR A 64 1.02 -21.34 -13.25
C TYR A 64 2.00 -20.17 -13.13
N VAL A 65 2.50 -19.73 -14.28
CA VAL A 65 3.40 -18.60 -14.40
C VAL A 65 2.69 -17.49 -15.15
N PHE A 66 2.72 -16.28 -14.60
CA PHE A 66 2.17 -15.08 -15.20
C PHE A 66 3.30 -14.07 -15.38
N LEU A 67 3.36 -13.43 -16.54
CA LEU A 67 4.24 -12.29 -16.76
C LEU A 67 3.44 -11.01 -16.49
N SER A 68 4.01 -10.11 -15.69
CA SER A 68 3.34 -8.85 -15.37
C SER A 68 4.28 -7.67 -15.56
N TYR A 69 3.67 -6.53 -15.85
CA TYR A 69 4.35 -5.26 -16.04
C TYR A 69 3.55 -4.12 -15.41
N ILE A 70 4.24 -3.26 -14.65
CA ILE A 70 3.65 -2.05 -14.08
C ILE A 70 4.34 -0.85 -14.72
N TYR A 71 3.60 -0.15 -15.57
CA TYR A 71 4.04 1.09 -16.18
C TYR A 71 3.60 2.29 -15.34
N SER A 72 4.53 3.22 -15.08
CA SER A 72 4.25 4.49 -14.45
C SER A 72 5.24 5.55 -14.96
N PRO A 73 4.82 6.52 -15.78
CA PRO A 73 5.72 7.52 -16.36
C PRO A 73 6.25 8.52 -15.32
N SER A 74 5.49 8.74 -14.25
CA SER A 74 5.75 9.74 -13.21
C SER A 74 6.47 9.19 -11.97
N TYR A 75 6.82 7.90 -11.97
CA TYR A 75 7.39 7.22 -10.80
C TYR A 75 8.55 6.31 -11.18
N SER A 76 9.65 6.41 -10.42
CA SER A 76 10.91 5.67 -10.64
C SER A 76 11.33 4.82 -9.43
N GLY A 77 10.48 4.71 -8.41
CA GLY A 77 10.76 3.93 -7.19
C GLY A 77 10.27 2.49 -7.28
N ASN A 78 10.09 1.84 -6.13
CA ASN A 78 9.56 0.48 -6.06
C ASN A 78 8.09 0.47 -5.66
N PHE A 79 7.27 -0.26 -6.41
CA PHE A 79 5.94 -0.66 -5.99
C PHE A 79 6.01 -1.86 -5.05
N SER A 80 5.01 -1.99 -4.19
CA SER A 80 4.75 -3.24 -3.47
C SER A 80 3.62 -3.98 -4.17
N VAL A 81 3.79 -5.27 -4.38
CA VAL A 81 2.86 -6.10 -5.13
C VAL A 81 2.35 -7.21 -4.23
N ILE A 82 1.03 -7.42 -4.23
CA ILE A 82 0.37 -8.53 -3.53
C ILE A 82 -0.40 -9.33 -4.55
N VAL A 83 -0.24 -10.65 -4.50
CA VAL A 83 -0.96 -11.60 -5.35
C VAL A 83 -1.81 -12.49 -4.46
N PHE A 84 -3.05 -12.75 -4.87
CA PHE A 84 -3.94 -13.69 -4.20
C PHE A 84 -4.94 -14.26 -5.20
N THR A 85 -5.55 -15.39 -4.85
CA THR A 85 -6.56 -16.04 -5.69
C THR A 85 -7.96 -15.80 -5.16
N VAL A 86 -8.92 -15.59 -6.06
CA VAL A 86 -10.35 -15.44 -5.73
C VAL A 86 -11.20 -16.34 -6.63
N PRO A 87 -12.34 -16.84 -6.18
CA PRO A 87 -13.27 -17.54 -7.06
C PRO A 87 -13.69 -16.66 -8.23
N VAL A 88 -13.80 -17.23 -9.44
CA VAL A 88 -14.21 -16.48 -10.64
C VAL A 88 -15.59 -15.81 -10.45
N SER A 89 -16.46 -16.39 -9.64
CA SER A 89 -17.77 -15.81 -9.27
C SER A 89 -17.68 -14.48 -8.51
N GLU A 90 -16.54 -14.18 -7.87
CA GLU A 90 -16.33 -12.96 -7.09
C GLU A 90 -15.65 -11.84 -7.89
N LEU A 91 -15.17 -12.12 -9.12
CA LEU A 91 -14.52 -11.13 -10.00
C LEU A 91 -15.31 -9.83 -10.20
N PRO A 92 -16.66 -9.84 -10.34
CA PRO A 92 -17.43 -8.59 -10.44
C PRO A 92 -17.24 -7.65 -9.24
N SER A 93 -16.81 -8.16 -8.08
CA SER A 93 -16.59 -7.41 -6.84
C SER A 93 -15.11 -7.24 -6.48
N VAL A 94 -14.18 -7.54 -7.40
CA VAL A 94 -12.72 -7.57 -7.16
C VAL A 94 -12.16 -6.26 -6.58
N SER A 95 -12.79 -5.12 -6.84
CA SER A 95 -12.38 -3.82 -6.29
C SER A 95 -12.50 -3.74 -4.77
N GLY A 96 -13.39 -4.54 -4.16
CA GLY A 96 -13.63 -4.62 -2.72
C GLY A 96 -13.08 -5.86 -2.04
N LEU A 97 -12.64 -6.87 -2.80
CA LEU A 97 -12.07 -8.09 -2.23
C LEU A 97 -10.74 -7.78 -1.53
N THR A 98 -10.40 -8.54 -0.51
CA THR A 98 -9.14 -8.39 0.23
C THR A 98 -8.46 -9.75 0.32
N PRO A 99 -7.12 -9.84 0.35
CA PRO A 99 -6.44 -11.12 0.51
C PRO A 99 -6.81 -11.75 1.86
N THR A 100 -7.67 -12.78 1.84
CA THR A 100 -8.05 -13.55 3.04
C THR A 100 -7.22 -14.83 3.17
N GLN A 101 -6.82 -15.41 2.04
CA GLN A 101 -5.81 -16.46 1.95
C GLN A 101 -4.66 -15.96 1.06
N LEU A 102 -3.48 -15.80 1.64
CA LEU A 102 -2.26 -15.64 0.86
C LEU A 102 -1.93 -17.00 0.25
N SER A 103 -2.27 -17.18 -1.02
CA SER A 103 -1.76 -18.29 -1.81
C SER A 103 -0.24 -18.29 -1.72
N GLN A 104 0.41 -19.45 -1.68
CA GLN A 104 1.87 -19.48 -1.78
C GLN A 104 2.25 -19.08 -3.21
N TYR A 105 2.81 -17.88 -3.36
CA TYR A 105 3.31 -17.37 -4.62
C TYR A 105 4.75 -16.89 -4.45
N SER A 106 5.49 -16.89 -5.55
CA SER A 106 6.81 -16.29 -5.62
C SER A 106 6.86 -15.32 -6.80
N ILE A 107 7.68 -14.27 -6.66
CA ILE A 107 7.92 -13.32 -7.72
C ILE A 107 9.41 -13.31 -8.05
N THR A 108 9.75 -13.42 -9.33
CA THR A 108 11.11 -13.30 -9.86
C THR A 108 11.19 -12.12 -10.81
N LEU A 109 12.39 -11.56 -10.93
CA LEU A 109 12.69 -10.43 -11.82
C LEU A 109 13.52 -10.95 -13.01
N PRO A 110 12.90 -11.21 -14.17
CA PRO A 110 13.61 -11.75 -15.34
C PRO A 110 14.77 -10.85 -15.77
N ASN A 111 14.58 -9.53 -15.69
CA ASN A 111 15.58 -8.53 -16.09
C ASN A 111 16.76 -8.43 -15.11
N ASP A 112 16.71 -9.07 -13.94
CA ASP A 112 17.81 -9.14 -12.98
C ASP A 112 18.27 -10.59 -12.80
N ASN A 113 18.52 -11.27 -13.93
CA ASN A 113 18.98 -12.67 -14.00
C ASN A 113 18.07 -13.66 -13.27
N GLY A 114 16.76 -13.40 -13.23
CA GLY A 114 15.78 -14.27 -12.56
C GLY A 114 15.84 -14.24 -11.04
N LYS A 115 16.48 -13.24 -10.43
CA LYS A 115 16.54 -13.11 -8.97
C LYS A 115 15.13 -13.03 -8.36
N PRO A 116 14.91 -13.62 -7.17
CA PRO A 116 13.66 -13.46 -6.45
C PRO A 116 13.48 -11.99 -6.02
N ALA A 117 12.26 -11.49 -6.15
CA ALA A 117 11.91 -10.17 -5.65
C ALA A 117 12.01 -10.12 -4.12
N LYS A 118 12.28 -8.93 -3.58
CA LYS A 118 12.44 -8.74 -2.14
C LYS A 118 11.09 -8.73 -1.44
N LEU A 119 10.93 -9.58 -0.43
CA LEU A 119 9.78 -9.56 0.49
C LEU A 119 9.83 -8.32 1.39
N VAL A 120 8.68 -7.68 1.56
CA VAL A 120 8.46 -6.56 2.46
C VAL A 120 7.16 -6.77 3.24
N THR A 121 7.13 -6.33 4.49
CA THR A 121 5.92 -6.34 5.30
C THR A 121 5.29 -4.97 5.28
N LEU A 122 4.03 -4.90 4.84
CA LEU A 122 3.23 -3.69 4.86
C LEU A 122 2.42 -3.69 6.17
N PRO A 123 2.40 -2.60 6.95
CA PRO A 123 1.67 -2.55 8.22
C PRO A 123 0.15 -2.44 8.05
N ALA A 124 -0.30 -1.66 7.07
CA ALA A 124 -1.70 -1.49 6.69
C ALA A 124 -1.76 -1.01 5.24
N VAL A 125 -2.76 -1.49 4.50
CA VAL A 125 -3.00 -1.07 3.11
C VAL A 125 -4.35 -0.37 3.02
N TYR A 126 -4.39 0.78 2.35
CA TYR A 126 -5.58 1.62 2.19
C TYR A 126 -6.03 1.67 0.74
N ASP A 127 -7.33 1.92 0.51
CA ASP A 127 -7.84 2.28 -0.81
C ASP A 127 -7.66 3.78 -1.09
N LEU A 128 -7.99 4.18 -2.32
CA LEU A 128 -7.96 5.58 -2.75
C LEU A 128 -9.09 6.43 -2.14
N ASN A 129 -9.95 5.87 -1.29
CA ASN A 129 -10.91 6.63 -0.49
C ASN A 129 -10.42 6.81 0.97
N GLY A 130 -9.21 6.34 1.29
CA GLY A 130 -8.63 6.42 2.63
C GLY A 130 -9.14 5.34 3.59
N ARG A 131 -9.92 4.37 3.12
CA ARG A 131 -10.38 3.25 3.95
C ARG A 131 -9.33 2.16 3.98
N GLN A 132 -9.06 1.63 5.17
CA GLN A 132 -8.15 0.49 5.32
C GLN A 132 -8.77 -0.76 4.68
N LEU A 133 -8.04 -1.40 3.77
CA LEU A 133 -8.40 -2.65 3.11
C LEU A 133 -7.91 -3.85 3.91
N THR A 134 -6.68 -3.82 4.40
CA THR A 134 -6.11 -4.92 5.18
C THR A 134 -5.11 -4.41 6.23
N GLY A 135 -4.86 -5.23 7.24
CA GLY A 135 -3.83 -5.02 8.24
C GLY A 135 -2.45 -5.42 7.73
N SER A 136 -1.62 -5.96 8.61
CA SER A 136 -0.26 -6.32 8.25
C SER A 136 -0.24 -7.48 7.26
N ILE A 137 0.46 -7.31 6.14
CA ILE A 137 0.49 -8.26 5.03
C ILE A 137 1.87 -8.28 4.36
N GLN A 138 2.29 -9.44 3.87
CA GLN A 138 3.51 -9.55 3.07
C GLN A 138 3.24 -9.19 1.62
N ALA A 139 4.19 -8.45 1.03
CA ALA A 139 4.19 -8.05 -0.36
C ALA A 139 5.60 -8.21 -0.94
N TYR A 140 5.72 -8.14 -2.25
CA TYR A 140 7.01 -8.09 -2.93
C TYR A 140 7.30 -6.68 -3.43
N SER A 141 8.52 -6.20 -3.18
CA SER A 141 9.02 -4.94 -3.70
C SER A 141 9.51 -5.12 -5.14
N ILE A 142 8.86 -4.46 -6.09
CA ILE A 142 9.14 -4.53 -7.53
C ILE A 142 9.50 -3.13 -8.04
N PRO A 143 10.64 -2.95 -8.73
CA PRO A 143 10.96 -1.68 -9.36
C PRO A 143 9.90 -1.24 -10.38
N SER A 144 9.58 0.05 -10.42
CA SER A 144 8.69 0.62 -11.42
C SER A 144 9.20 0.37 -12.83
N ASN A 145 8.30 0.20 -13.80
CA ASN A 145 8.64 0.04 -15.21
C ASN A 145 9.54 -1.16 -15.48
N THR A 146 9.43 -2.22 -14.67
CA THR A 146 10.11 -3.50 -14.89
C THR A 146 9.11 -4.65 -15.02
N THR A 147 9.45 -5.62 -15.86
CA THR A 147 8.71 -6.87 -15.98
C THR A 147 9.08 -7.80 -14.83
N PHE A 148 8.11 -8.57 -14.36
CA PHE A 148 8.30 -9.56 -13.31
C PHE A 148 7.42 -10.79 -13.57
N GLN A 149 7.86 -11.94 -13.09
CA GLN A 149 7.15 -13.21 -13.24
C GLN A 149 6.57 -13.61 -11.90
N ILE A 150 5.30 -14.00 -11.90
CA ILE A 150 4.58 -14.52 -10.74
C ILE A 150 4.42 -16.02 -10.95
N THR A 151 4.89 -16.82 -10.00
CA THR A 151 4.62 -18.27 -9.97
C THR A 151 3.67 -18.57 -8.83
N ILE A 152 2.53 -19.19 -9.14
CA ILE A 152 1.46 -19.44 -8.17
C ILE A 152 0.68 -20.71 -8.54
N ASN A 153 0.26 -21.48 -7.53
CA ASN A 153 -0.68 -22.57 -7.72
C ASN A 153 -2.12 -22.03 -7.65
N VAL A 154 -2.87 -22.22 -8.73
CA VAL A 154 -4.25 -21.73 -8.86
C VAL A 154 -5.20 -22.92 -8.93
N GLN A 155 -6.25 -22.90 -8.11
CA GLN A 155 -7.30 -23.91 -8.16
C GLN A 155 -8.20 -23.71 -9.38
N GLN A 156 -8.87 -24.77 -9.82
CA GLN A 156 -9.86 -24.66 -10.90
C GLN A 156 -10.99 -23.69 -10.48
N ASN A 157 -11.43 -22.85 -11.41
CA ASN A 157 -12.47 -21.83 -11.18
C ASN A 157 -12.05 -20.69 -10.23
N TYR A 158 -10.75 -20.46 -10.09
CA TYR A 158 -10.19 -19.29 -9.39
C TYR A 158 -9.39 -18.43 -10.38
N ALA A 159 -9.47 -17.12 -10.18
CA ALA A 159 -8.67 -16.13 -10.86
C ALA A 159 -7.55 -15.62 -9.94
N VAL A 160 -6.45 -15.20 -10.54
CA VAL A 160 -5.34 -14.51 -9.86
C VAL A 160 -5.60 -13.02 -9.90
N VAL A 161 -5.54 -12.38 -8.74
CA VAL A 161 -5.67 -10.93 -8.58
C VAL A 161 -4.31 -10.36 -8.20
N LEU A 162 -3.90 -9.32 -8.92
CA LEU A 162 -2.69 -8.57 -8.69
C LEU A 162 -3.02 -7.20 -8.13
N TRP A 163 -2.52 -6.89 -6.95
CA TRP A 163 -2.58 -5.55 -6.36
C TRP A 163 -1.27 -4.83 -6.52
N VAL A 164 -1.36 -3.56 -6.92
CA VAL A 164 -0.21 -2.64 -6.99
C VAL A 164 -0.37 -1.57 -5.91
N ILE A 165 0.63 -1.51 -5.05
CA ILE A 165 0.64 -0.69 -3.85
C ILE A 165 1.78 0.31 -3.93
N TYR A 166 1.46 1.56 -3.64
CA TYR A 166 2.40 2.66 -3.59
C TYR A 166 2.60 3.14 -2.15
N ASN A 167 3.87 3.39 -1.79
CA ASN A 167 4.23 3.99 -0.51
C ASN A 167 4.40 5.50 -0.68
N SER A 168 3.64 6.27 0.09
CA SER A 168 3.83 7.71 0.24
C SER A 168 3.81 8.09 1.71
N GLY A 169 4.90 8.71 2.19
CA GLY A 169 4.99 9.17 3.57
C GLY A 169 4.84 8.09 4.64
N GLY A 170 5.14 6.82 4.32
CA GLY A 170 4.96 5.68 5.24
C GLY A 170 3.56 5.06 5.21
N TYR A 171 2.66 5.59 4.39
CA TYR A 171 1.34 5.01 4.14
C TYR A 171 1.33 4.23 2.83
N TYR A 172 0.60 3.12 2.80
CA TYR A 172 0.56 2.20 1.66
C TYR A 172 -0.83 2.20 1.04
N PHE A 173 -0.94 2.61 -0.22
CA PHE A 173 -2.21 2.73 -0.93
C PHE A 173 -2.26 1.76 -2.10
N ARG A 174 -3.35 1.00 -2.23
CA ARG A 174 -3.64 0.23 -3.44
C ARG A 174 -4.05 1.20 -4.54
N ILE A 175 -3.12 1.49 -5.45
CA ILE A 175 -3.30 2.45 -6.55
C ILE A 175 -3.92 1.81 -7.79
N GLY A 176 -3.86 0.48 -7.89
CA GLY A 176 -4.52 -0.25 -8.97
C GLY A 176 -4.54 -1.74 -8.70
N TYR A 177 -5.29 -2.44 -9.54
CA TYR A 177 -5.34 -3.89 -9.55
C TYR A 177 -5.66 -4.39 -10.96
N THR A 178 -5.26 -5.62 -11.24
CA THR A 178 -5.69 -6.37 -12.43
C THR A 178 -5.94 -7.82 -12.04
N TYR A 179 -6.54 -8.61 -12.91
CA TYR A 179 -6.79 -10.03 -12.67
C TYR A 179 -6.76 -10.83 -13.97
N GLU A 180 -6.47 -12.12 -13.85
CA GLU A 180 -6.50 -13.11 -14.93
C GLU A 180 -7.07 -14.43 -14.38
N GLY A 181 -7.92 -15.13 -15.13
CA GLY A 181 -8.63 -16.33 -14.66
C GLY A 181 -9.18 -17.22 -15.76
#